data_AF-A0A6B3F1U3-F1
#
_entry.id   AF-A0A6B3F1U3-F1
#
_cell.length_a   1.000
_cell.length_b   1.000
_cell.length_c   1.000
_cell.angle_alpha   90.00
_cell.angle_beta   90.00
_cell.angle_gamma   90.00
#
_symmetry.space_group_name_H-M   'P 1'
#
loop_
_entity.id
_entity.type
_entity.pdbx_description
1 polymer ?
#
loop_
_entity_poly.entity_id
_entity_poly.type
_entity_poly.pdbx_seq_one_letter_code
_entity_poly.pdbx_strand_id
1 'polypeptide(L)'
;MIATAEGLLDGVRRWLAERGAEPTPAKVALAVREQGGVLGDSEVLRFTHLLRCELTGAGPLEPLLADPDVTDVLVSAPDRVWVERGGGLELSGVRFADAAAVRRLAQRL
;
A
#
# COMPACT_ATOMS: atom_id res chain seq x y z
N MET A 1 -1.64 -4.17 -27.56
CA MET A 1 -2.04 -3.14 -26.59
C MET A 1 -0.89 -3.00 -25.61
N ILE A 2 -0.12 -1.91 -25.66
CA ILE A 2 1.03 -1.75 -24.75
C ILE A 2 0.46 -1.42 -23.38
N ALA A 3 0.65 -2.31 -22.40
CA ALA A 3 0.31 -2.01 -21.02
C ALA A 3 1.16 -0.81 -20.57
N THR A 4 0.51 0.25 -20.09
CA THR A 4 1.21 1.40 -19.51
C THR A 4 1.91 0.96 -18.23
N ALA A 5 2.98 1.67 -17.83
CA ALA A 5 3.70 1.38 -16.59
C ALA A 5 2.76 1.37 -15.36
N GLU A 6 1.74 2.23 -15.38
CA GLU A 6 0.70 2.31 -14.35
C GLU A 6 -0.22 1.08 -14.35
N GLY A 7 -0.67 0.62 -15.53
CA GLY A 7 -1.47 -0.59 -15.66
C GLY A 7 -0.71 -1.86 -15.26
N LEU A 8 0.60 -1.91 -15.52
CA LEU A 8 1.47 -3.00 -15.09
C LEU A 8 1.62 -3.02 -13.56
N LEU A 9 1.87 -1.87 -12.94
CA LEU A 9 1.98 -1.75 -11.48
C LEU A 9 0.68 -2.19 -10.79
N ASP A 10 -0.47 -1.78 -11.32
CA ASP A 10 -1.79 -2.20 -10.83
C ASP A 10 -2.02 -3.71 -10.98
N GLY A 11 -1.59 -4.30 -12.10
CA GLY A 11 -1.63 -5.74 -12.32
C GLY A 11 -0.80 -6.51 -11.30
N VAL A 12 0.45 -6.06 -11.07
CA VAL A 12 1.37 -6.65 -10.09
C VAL A 12 0.82 -6.53 -8.67
N ARG A 13 0.28 -5.36 -8.31
CA ARG A 13 -0.35 -5.12 -7.01
C ARG A 13 -1.48 -6.11 -6.74
N ARG A 14 -2.37 -6.28 -7.72
CA ARG A 14 -3.50 -7.23 -7.61
C ARG A 14 -3.02 -8.66 -7.47
N TRP A 15 -2.03 -9.06 -8.26
CA TRP A 15 -1.44 -10.40 -8.22
C TRP A 15 -0.87 -10.74 -6.84
N LEU A 16 -0.16 -9.80 -6.20
CA LEU A 16 0.41 -9.95 -4.87
C LEU A 16 -0.68 -10.02 -3.80
N ALA A 17 -1.71 -9.15 -3.89
CA ALA A 17 -2.82 -9.10 -2.94
C ALA A 17 -3.65 -10.40 -2.94
N GLU A 18 -3.97 -10.94 -4.12
CA GLU A 18 -4.73 -12.20 -4.26
C GLU A 18 -4.01 -13.40 -3.64
N ARG A 19 -2.67 -13.35 -3.59
CA ARG A 19 -1.82 -14.44 -3.08
C ARG A 19 -1.36 -14.22 -1.65
N GLY A 20 -1.73 -13.09 -1.02
CA GLY A 20 -1.20 -12.70 0.30
C GLY A 20 0.33 -12.60 0.30
N ALA A 21 0.94 -12.24 -0.83
CA ALA A 21 2.36 -12.32 -1.03
C ALA A 21 3.02 -10.96 -0.76
N GLU A 22 4.06 -10.94 0.08
CA GLU A 22 4.86 -9.73 0.28
C GLU A 22 5.57 -9.28 -1.02
N PRO A 23 5.65 -7.96 -1.28
CA PRO A 23 6.36 -7.40 -2.43
C PRO A 23 7.88 -7.48 -2.22
N THR A 24 8.46 -8.62 -2.56
CA THR A 24 9.92 -8.79 -2.69
C THR A 24 10.34 -8.62 -4.15
N PRO A 25 11.60 -8.25 -4.45
CA PRO A 25 12.06 -8.10 -5.84
C PRO A 25 11.79 -9.34 -6.71
N ALA A 26 12.00 -10.54 -6.14
CA ALA A 26 11.73 -11.80 -6.84
C ALA A 26 10.25 -12.00 -7.16
N LYS A 27 9.35 -11.68 -6.22
CA LYS A 27 7.89 -11.82 -6.42
C LYS A 27 7.33 -10.74 -7.35
N VAL A 28 7.85 -9.52 -7.30
CA VAL A 28 7.51 -8.44 -8.23
C VAL A 28 7.95 -8.81 -9.65
N ALA A 29 9.19 -9.28 -9.83
CA ALA A 29 9.67 -9.73 -11.13
C ALA A 29 8.83 -10.90 -11.68
N LEU A 30 8.43 -11.86 -10.83
CA LEU A 30 7.54 -12.94 -11.22
C LEU A 30 6.17 -12.42 -11.67
N ALA A 31 5.54 -11.55 -10.87
CA ALA A 31 4.24 -10.97 -11.18
C ALA A 31 4.28 -10.16 -12.49
N VAL A 32 5.34 -9.40 -12.74
CA VAL A 32 5.53 -8.65 -14.00
C VAL A 32 5.54 -9.59 -15.21
N ARG A 33 6.26 -10.71 -15.11
CA ARG A 33 6.32 -11.72 -16.18
C ARG A 33 4.96 -12.38 -16.41
N GLU A 34 4.21 -12.67 -15.36
CA GLU A 34 2.84 -13.19 -15.43
C GLU A 34 1.87 -12.20 -16.09
N GLN A 35 2.10 -10.89 -15.94
CA GLN A 35 1.34 -9.83 -16.62
C GLN A 35 1.82 -9.56 -18.05
N GLY A 36 2.78 -10.32 -18.58
CA GLY A 36 3.35 -10.12 -19.91
C GLY A 36 4.23 -8.87 -20.03
N GLY A 37 4.66 -8.29 -18.90
CA GLY A 37 5.54 -7.13 -18.86
C GLY A 37 7.02 -7.50 -18.81
N VAL A 38 7.88 -6.55 -19.16
CA VAL A 38 9.32 -6.61 -18.97
C VAL A 38 9.74 -5.31 -18.29
N LEU A 39 10.52 -5.42 -17.21
CA LEU A 39 11.10 -4.28 -16.49
C LEU A 39 12.60 -4.49 -16.35
N GLY A 40 13.36 -3.40 -16.34
CA GLY A 40 14.76 -3.43 -15.91
C GLY A 40 14.88 -3.56 -14.39
N ASP A 41 16.08 -3.90 -13.91
CA ASP A 41 16.33 -4.12 -12.48
C ASP A 41 15.98 -2.90 -11.61
N SER A 42 16.29 -1.69 -12.08
CA SER A 42 15.95 -0.44 -11.39
C SER A 42 14.44 -0.23 -11.24
N GLU A 43 13.66 -0.64 -12.24
CA GLU A 43 12.19 -0.54 -12.21
C GLU A 43 11.58 -1.60 -11.30
N VAL A 44 12.13 -2.81 -11.30
CA VAL A 44 11.75 -3.86 -10.33
C VAL A 44 11.99 -3.38 -8.90
N LEU A 45 13.16 -2.77 -8.62
CA LEU A 45 13.46 -2.23 -7.29
C LEU A 45 12.52 -1.08 -6.92
N ARG A 46 12.24 -0.18 -7.86
CA ARG A 46 11.28 0.92 -7.64
C ARG A 46 9.87 0.40 -7.36
N PHE A 47 9.37 -0.53 -8.17
CA PHE A 47 8.06 -1.15 -7.99
C PHE A 47 7.99 -1.90 -6.66
N THR A 48 9.04 -2.65 -6.33
CA THR A 48 9.17 -3.32 -5.03
C THR A 48 9.04 -2.31 -3.89
N HIS A 49 9.75 -1.19 -3.95
CA HIS A 49 9.67 -0.16 -2.91
C HIS A 49 8.26 0.44 -2.80
N LEU A 50 7.67 0.85 -3.93
CA LEU A 50 6.31 1.42 -3.97
C LEU A 50 5.27 0.44 -3.42
N LEU A 51 5.30 -0.80 -3.90
CA LEU A 51 4.39 -1.86 -3.47
C LEU A 51 4.63 -2.22 -2.01
N ARG A 52 5.86 -2.14 -1.50
CA ARG A 52 6.15 -2.38 -0.08
C ARG A 52 5.55 -1.29 0.79
N CYS A 53 5.67 -0.03 0.42
CA CYS A 53 4.99 1.07 1.11
C CYS A 53 3.45 0.94 1.04
N GLU A 54 2.89 0.39 -0.04
CA GLU A 54 1.44 0.16 -0.13
C GLU A 54 0.95 -1.11 0.58
N LEU A 55 1.73 -2.19 0.55
CA LEU A 55 1.29 -3.54 0.91
C LEU A 55 1.88 -4.06 2.23
N THR A 56 2.89 -3.40 2.80
CA THR A 56 3.54 -3.76 4.08
C THR A 56 3.65 -2.53 5.01
N GLY A 57 3.83 -2.73 6.32
CA GLY A 57 3.84 -1.63 7.32
C GLY A 57 2.46 -1.03 7.65
N ALA A 58 2.31 0.15 8.21
CA ALA A 58 0.97 0.78 8.30
C ALA A 58 0.61 1.54 7.01
N GLY A 59 1.48 1.45 6.00
CA GLY A 59 1.38 2.12 4.73
C GLY A 59 1.21 3.63 4.90
N PRO A 60 0.15 4.25 4.37
CA PRO A 60 -0.04 5.70 4.46
C PRO A 60 -0.23 6.21 5.90
N LEU A 61 -0.41 5.32 6.89
CA LEU A 61 -0.48 5.68 8.30
C LEU A 61 0.90 5.77 8.98
N GLU A 62 1.99 5.32 8.34
CA GLU A 62 3.33 5.33 8.94
C GLU A 62 3.76 6.70 9.48
N PRO A 63 3.53 7.84 8.78
CA PRO A 63 3.85 9.15 9.34
C PRO A 63 3.03 9.49 10.59
N LEU A 64 1.79 9.02 10.68
CA LEU A 64 0.93 9.24 11.85
C LEU A 64 1.38 8.38 13.03
N LEU A 65 1.81 7.15 12.77
CA LEU A 65 2.31 6.25 13.82
C LEU A 65 3.72 6.60 14.31
N ALA A 66 4.50 7.31 13.50
CA ALA A 66 5.81 7.80 13.88
C ALA A 66 5.76 9.11 14.70
N ASP A 67 4.59 9.78 14.71
CA ASP A 67 4.37 11.03 15.43
C ASP A 67 4.14 10.73 16.92
N PRO A 68 5.03 11.19 17.82
CA PRO A 68 4.96 10.88 19.25
C PRO A 68 3.74 11.50 19.96
N ASP A 69 3.11 12.51 19.35
CA ASP A 69 1.89 13.12 19.89
C ASP A 69 0.63 12.32 19.51
N VAL A 70 0.72 11.36 18.59
CA VAL A 70 -0.41 10.48 18.21
C VAL A 70 -0.46 9.27 19.14
N THR A 71 -1.59 9.11 19.83
CA THR A 71 -1.81 7.93 20.69
C THR A 71 -2.56 6.83 19.97
N ASP A 72 -3.53 7.19 19.12
CA ASP A 72 -4.42 6.25 18.44
C ASP A 72 -4.69 6.69 16.99
N VAL A 73 -4.85 5.70 16.11
CA VAL A 73 -5.26 5.90 14.72
C VAL A 73 -6.50 5.07 14.43
N LEU A 74 -7.61 5.72 14.07
CA LEU A 74 -8.87 5.08 13.73
C LEU A 74 -9.16 5.17 12.22
N VAL A 75 -9.35 4.03 11.57
CA VAL A 75 -9.74 3.97 10.15
C VAL A 75 -11.14 3.41 10.03
N SER A 76 -12.09 4.25 9.61
CA SER A 76 -13.51 3.85 9.44
C SER A 76 -13.94 3.78 7.97
N ALA A 77 -13.29 4.55 7.10
CA ALA A 77 -13.52 4.57 5.66
C ALA A 77 -12.26 5.07 4.92
N PRO A 78 -12.19 4.95 3.58
CA PRO A 78 -11.01 5.37 2.82
C PRO A 78 -10.65 6.84 2.98
N ASP A 79 -11.65 7.68 3.18
CA ASP A 79 -11.55 9.13 3.40
C ASP A 79 -11.74 9.52 4.88
N ARG A 80 -11.82 8.55 5.79
CA ARG A 80 -12.06 8.76 7.23
C ARG A 80 -11.02 8.06 8.08
N VAL A 81 -9.87 8.72 8.17
CA VAL A 81 -8.74 8.35 9.03
C VAL A 81 -8.61 9.41 10.12
N TRP A 82 -8.78 9.01 11.37
CA TRP A 82 -8.75 9.87 12.55
C TRP A 82 -7.51 9.60 13.37
N VAL A 83 -6.99 10.64 14.03
CA VAL A 83 -5.89 10.56 15.00
C VAL A 83 -6.32 11.14 16.32
N GLU A 84 -5.87 10.55 17.42
CA GLU A 84 -6.00 11.10 18.77
C GLU A 84 -4.66 11.68 19.25
N ARG A 85 -4.69 12.90 19.79
CA ARG A 85 -3.50 13.63 20.28
C ARG A 85 -3.65 14.16 21.70
N GLY A 86 -4.36 13.42 22.55
CA GLY A 86 -4.65 13.80 23.94
C GLY A 86 -5.70 14.90 24.12
N GLY A 87 -6.33 15.36 23.03
CA GLY A 87 -7.31 16.46 23.02
C GLY A 87 -8.64 16.11 22.36
N GLY A 88 -8.78 14.91 21.82
CA GLY A 88 -9.93 14.46 21.04
C GLY A 88 -9.55 14.02 19.62
N LEU A 89 -10.48 13.30 18.98
CA LEU A 89 -10.28 12.73 17.65
C LEU A 89 -10.29 13.82 16.59
N GLU A 90 -9.22 13.86 15.79
CA GLU A 90 -9.05 14.79 14.68
C GLU A 90 -8.99 14.03 13.35
N LEU A 91 -9.69 14.54 12.33
CA LEU A 91 -9.63 13.96 11.00
C LEU A 91 -8.26 14.28 10.37
N SER A 92 -7.51 13.25 10.00
CA SER A 92 -6.23 13.40 9.34
C SER A 92 -6.39 13.69 7.84
N GLY A 93 -5.30 14.15 7.20
CA GLY A 93 -5.22 14.29 5.75
C GLY A 93 -5.01 12.97 5.00
N VAL A 94 -4.80 11.85 5.71
CA VAL A 94 -4.48 10.57 5.09
C VAL A 94 -5.73 9.97 4.45
N ARG A 95 -5.56 9.43 3.23
CA ARG A 95 -6.61 8.76 2.48
C ARG A 95 -6.12 7.45 1.91
N PHE A 96 -7.00 6.46 1.89
CA PHE A 96 -6.83 5.22 1.16
C PHE A 96 -7.51 5.33 -0.21
N ALA A 97 -7.02 4.55 -1.18
CA ALA A 97 -7.58 4.52 -2.52
C ALA A 97 -9.06 4.04 -2.53
N ASP A 98 -9.37 3.01 -1.75
CA ASP A 98 -10.70 2.41 -1.68
C ASP A 98 -10.91 1.60 -0.39
N ALA A 99 -12.13 1.11 -0.20
CA ALA A 99 -12.48 0.28 0.95
C ALA A 99 -11.76 -1.08 0.95
N ALA A 100 -11.31 -1.56 -0.20
CA ALA A 100 -10.51 -2.79 -0.26
C ALA A 100 -9.11 -2.57 0.35
N ALA A 101 -8.51 -1.39 0.16
CA ALA A 101 -7.25 -1.01 0.79
C ALA A 101 -7.39 -0.95 2.32
N VAL A 102 -8.47 -0.35 2.84
CA VAL A 102 -8.77 -0.35 4.28
C VAL A 102 -8.92 -1.77 4.83
N ARG A 103 -9.66 -2.65 4.12
CA ARG A 103 -9.81 -4.05 4.54
C ARG A 103 -8.49 -4.81 4.55
N ARG A 104 -7.62 -4.61 3.55
CA ARG A 104 -6.29 -5.23 3.50
C ARG A 104 -5.42 -4.79 4.67
N LEU A 105 -5.50 -3.52 5.08
CA LEU A 105 -4.83 -3.03 6.28
C LEU A 105 -5.34 -3.75 7.54
N ALA A 106 -6.67 -3.79 7.72
CA ALA A 106 -7.28 -4.42 8.88
C ALA A 106 -7.02 -5.93 8.99
N GLN A 107 -6.81 -6.63 7.88
CA GLN A 107 -6.47 -8.06 7.87
C GLN A 107 -5.00 -8.34 8.25
N ARG A 108 -4.15 -7.31 8.29
CA ARG A 108 -2.71 -7.45 8.48
C ARG A 108 -2.22 -7.02 9.86
N LEU A 109 -3.04 -6.28 10.61
CA LEU A 109 -2.82 -5.86 12.00
C LEU A 109 -3.58 -6.79 12.95
#